data_AF-A0A2G5VH61-F1
#
_entry.id   AF-A0A2G5VH61-F1
#
_cell.length_a   1.000
_cell.length_b   1.000
_cell.length_c   1.000
_cell.angle_alpha   90.00
_cell.angle_beta   90.00
_cell.angle_gamma   90.00
#
_symmetry.space_group_name_H-M   'P 1'
#
loop_
_entity.id
_entity.type
_entity.pdbx_description
1 polymer ?
#
loop_
_entity_poly.entity_id
_entity_poly.type
_entity_poly.pdbx_seq_one_letter_code
_entity_poly.pdbx_strand_id
1 'polypeptide(L)'
;MQNVLCPRSGGLQLALDNLSTLDAIYDVTVMYGQMRMPERRGMAPGMFDFCCGPQTFKHLHIHLNRIPIEQVPKEKLALRNWTIDRFVEKERIIDEFYSDSPEGGTPLPCVPISQTLPSTLFFSAALVAPFFSRTIGRIYLLTIASSPLLIAWLHIRKCV
;
A
#
# COMPACT_ATOMS: atom_id res chain seq x y z
N MET A 1 -21.98 -8.04 2.07
CA MET A 1 -20.77 -7.68 1.31
C MET A 1 -21.05 -6.39 0.54
N GLN A 2 -21.11 -5.29 1.27
CA GLN A 2 -21.17 -3.91 0.80
C GLN A 2 -19.77 -3.26 0.81
N ASN A 3 -18.87 -3.70 1.71
CA ASN A 3 -17.54 -3.10 1.86
C ASN A 3 -16.46 -3.80 1.02
N VAL A 4 -16.57 -5.11 0.85
CA VAL A 4 -15.60 -5.91 0.08
C VAL A 4 -16.16 -6.40 -1.25
N LEU A 5 -15.28 -6.52 -2.24
CA LEU A 5 -15.59 -7.19 -3.51
C LEU A 5 -15.70 -8.70 -3.30
N CYS A 6 -16.47 -9.35 -4.17
CA CYS A 6 -16.57 -10.81 -4.17
C CYS A 6 -15.21 -11.44 -4.55
N PRO A 7 -14.64 -12.33 -3.70
CA PRO A 7 -13.31 -12.85 -3.94
C PRO A 7 -13.26 -13.86 -5.09
N ARG A 8 -12.12 -13.89 -5.79
CA ARG A 8 -11.80 -14.90 -6.80
C ARG A 8 -10.66 -15.78 -6.27
N SER A 9 -10.94 -17.07 -6.07
CA SER A 9 -9.95 -18.02 -5.53
C SER A 9 -8.96 -18.56 -6.57
N GLY A 10 -9.15 -18.29 -7.86
CA GLY A 10 -8.31 -18.86 -8.93
C GLY A 10 -6.84 -18.46 -8.85
N GLY A 11 -6.56 -17.17 -8.60
CA GLY A 11 -5.18 -16.70 -8.43
C GLY A 11 -4.52 -17.24 -7.16
N LEU A 12 -5.29 -17.36 -6.07
CA LEU A 12 -4.82 -17.98 -4.83
C LEU A 12 -4.49 -19.45 -5.04
N GLN A 13 -5.36 -20.20 -5.72
CA GLN A 13 -5.11 -21.60 -6.06
C GLN A 13 -3.82 -21.75 -6.86
N LEU A 14 -3.66 -20.96 -7.92
CA LEU A 14 -2.45 -21.01 -8.75
C LEU A 14 -1.18 -20.70 -7.94
N ALA A 15 -1.24 -19.71 -7.05
CA ALA A 15 -0.11 -19.37 -6.19
C ALA A 15 0.25 -20.52 -5.24
N LEU A 16 -0.75 -21.16 -4.62
CA LEU A 16 -0.55 -22.31 -3.74
C LEU A 16 0.01 -23.53 -4.47
N ASP A 17 -0.41 -23.76 -5.71
CA ASP A 17 0.04 -24.90 -6.53
C ASP A 17 1.48 -24.74 -7.02
N ASN A 18 1.97 -23.50 -7.22
CA ASN A 18 3.25 -23.23 -7.87
C ASN A 18 4.34 -22.68 -6.95
N LEU A 19 3.99 -22.10 -5.80
CA LEU A 19 4.97 -21.55 -4.85
C LEU A 19 5.42 -22.64 -3.88
N SER A 20 6.65 -23.13 -4.06
CA SER A 20 7.23 -24.21 -3.25
C SER A 20 7.73 -23.78 -1.86
N THR A 21 7.94 -22.48 -1.63
CA THR A 21 8.53 -21.94 -0.40
C THR A 21 7.55 -21.03 0.37
N LEU A 22 6.27 -21.39 0.39
CA LEU A 22 5.23 -20.56 1.01
C LEU A 22 5.00 -20.98 2.47
N ASP A 23 5.47 -20.16 3.41
CA ASP A 23 5.33 -20.46 4.85
C ASP A 23 3.97 -20.01 5.43
N ALA A 24 3.42 -18.90 4.94
CA ALA A 24 2.18 -18.33 5.43
C ALA A 24 1.55 -17.35 4.43
N ILE A 25 0.23 -17.15 4.56
CA ILE A 25 -0.52 -16.08 3.91
C ILE A 25 -0.71 -14.95 4.92
N TYR A 26 -0.35 -13.73 4.54
CA TYR A 26 -0.65 -12.53 5.32
C TYR A 26 -1.93 -11.91 4.79
N ASP A 27 -2.98 -11.99 5.60
CA ASP A 27 -4.23 -11.32 5.32
C ASP A 27 -4.20 -9.90 5.92
N VAL A 28 -4.20 -8.89 5.04
CA VAL A 28 -4.09 -7.48 5.42
C VAL A 28 -5.36 -6.75 5.01
N THR A 29 -5.99 -6.09 5.97
CA THR A 29 -7.15 -5.22 5.75
C THR A 29 -6.81 -3.83 6.27
N VAL A 30 -6.88 -2.84 5.36
CA VAL A 30 -6.55 -1.45 5.65
C VAL A 30 -7.83 -0.63 5.60
N MET A 31 -8.13 0.06 6.69
CA MET A 31 -9.30 0.91 6.83
C MET A 31 -8.86 2.35 7.11
N TYR A 32 -9.49 3.29 6.42
CA TYR A 32 -9.23 4.72 6.56
C TYR A 32 -10.41 5.38 7.24
N GLY A 33 -10.20 6.08 8.35
CA GLY A 33 -11.30 6.75 9.07
C GLY A 33 -12.03 7.81 8.23
N GLN A 34 -11.40 8.31 7.17
CA GLN A 34 -11.97 9.31 6.27
C GLN A 34 -13.02 8.79 5.28
N MET A 35 -13.11 7.48 5.08
CA MET A 35 -13.86 6.89 3.97
C MET A 35 -15.36 7.19 4.05
N ARG A 36 -15.94 7.20 5.26
CA ARG A 36 -17.39 7.39 5.47
C ARG A 36 -17.76 8.80 5.98
N MET A 37 -16.88 9.78 5.81
CA MET A 37 -17.19 11.16 6.17
C MET A 37 -18.27 11.75 5.25
N PRO A 38 -19.25 12.56 5.75
CA PRO A 38 -20.38 13.05 4.97
C PRO A 38 -20.00 13.84 3.70
N GLU A 39 -18.85 14.50 3.72
CA GLU A 39 -18.34 15.31 2.60
C GLU A 39 -17.42 14.55 1.64
N ARG A 40 -17.09 13.28 1.93
CA ARG A 40 -16.21 12.46 1.08
C ARG A 40 -16.97 11.31 0.43
N ARG A 41 -16.68 11.13 -0.85
CA ARG A 41 -17.30 10.11 -1.69
C ARG A 41 -16.66 8.75 -1.45
N GLY A 42 -16.71 8.19 -0.23
CA GLY A 42 -16.42 6.77 -0.03
C GLY A 42 -15.08 6.28 -0.60
N MET A 43 -14.05 7.13 -0.65
CA MET A 43 -12.78 6.83 -1.32
C MET A 43 -11.63 6.94 -0.33
N ALA A 44 -10.68 6.02 -0.49
CA ALA A 44 -9.42 6.07 0.23
C ALA A 44 -8.71 7.40 -0.09
N PRO A 45 -8.05 8.03 0.90
CA PRO A 45 -7.31 9.26 0.67
C PRO A 45 -6.15 9.02 -0.28
N GLY A 46 -5.88 10.01 -1.14
CA GLY A 46 -4.62 10.04 -1.88
C GLY A 46 -3.45 10.26 -0.93
N MET A 47 -2.24 9.93 -1.36
CA MET A 47 -1.02 10.12 -0.55
C MET A 47 -0.85 11.57 -0.08
N PHE A 48 -1.13 12.55 -0.95
CA PHE A 48 -1.02 13.97 -0.58
C PHE A 48 -2.04 14.35 0.50
N ASP A 49 -3.29 13.91 0.37
CA ASP A 49 -4.34 14.15 1.37
C ASP A 49 -4.01 13.48 2.71
N PHE A 50 -3.46 12.26 2.67
CA PHE A 50 -3.08 11.52 3.87
C PHE A 50 -1.89 12.15 4.59
N CYS A 51 -0.85 12.59 3.86
CA CYS A 51 0.35 13.19 4.44
C CYS A 51 0.15 14.64 4.86
N CYS A 52 -0.46 15.46 3.99
CA CYS A 52 -0.54 16.92 4.13
C CYS A 52 -1.93 17.41 4.58
N GLY A 53 -2.95 16.56 4.59
CA GLY A 53 -4.30 16.94 5.00
C GLY A 53 -4.44 17.17 6.51
N PRO A 54 -5.57 17.76 6.93
CA PRO A 54 -5.94 17.96 8.34
C PRO A 54 -5.76 16.72 9.24
N GLN A 55 -5.51 16.90 10.53
CA GLN A 55 -5.24 15.78 11.44
C GLN A 55 -6.44 14.84 11.62
N THR A 56 -7.67 15.36 11.53
CA THR A 56 -8.95 14.62 11.53
C THR A 56 -9.00 13.54 10.44
N PHE A 57 -8.08 13.60 9.48
CA PHE A 57 -7.99 12.70 8.34
C PHE A 57 -6.97 11.58 8.50
N LYS A 58 -6.15 11.58 9.55
CA LYS A 58 -5.01 10.65 9.68
C LYS A 58 -5.30 9.45 10.58
N HIS A 59 -6.49 8.86 10.43
CA HIS A 59 -6.85 7.61 11.11
C HIS A 59 -6.65 6.44 10.15
N LEU A 60 -5.67 5.61 10.46
CA LEU A 60 -5.33 4.40 9.70
C LEU A 60 -5.40 3.20 10.64
N HIS A 61 -6.26 2.24 10.31
CA HIS A 61 -6.34 0.98 11.02
C HIS A 61 -5.92 -0.16 10.10
N ILE A 62 -4.91 -0.93 10.52
CA ILE A 62 -4.38 -2.07 9.78
C ILE A 62 -4.68 -3.32 10.60
N HIS A 63 -5.59 -4.14 10.10
CA HIS A 63 -5.79 -5.49 10.62
C HIS A 63 -4.88 -6.44 9.85
N LEU A 64 -3.99 -7.12 10.57
CA LEU A 64 -3.03 -8.07 10.01
C LEU A 64 -3.22 -9.42 10.67
N ASN A 65 -3.49 -10.44 9.86
CA ASN A 65 -3.59 -11.82 10.30
C ASN A 65 -2.60 -12.69 9.53
N ARG A 66 -1.71 -13.37 10.25
CA ARG A 66 -0.78 -14.32 9.65
C ARG A 66 -1.39 -15.72 9.72
N ILE A 67 -1.64 -16.31 8.55
CA ILE A 67 -2.25 -17.63 8.41
C ILE A 67 -1.16 -18.61 7.98
N PRO A 68 -0.71 -19.52 8.86
CA PRO A 68 0.22 -20.59 8.50
C PRO A 68 -0.34 -21.44 7.35
N ILE A 69 0.53 -21.89 6.44
CA ILE A 69 0.10 -22.61 5.24
C ILE A 69 -0.61 -23.93 5.58
N GLU A 70 -0.32 -24.51 6.74
CA GLU A 70 -0.93 -25.75 7.25
C GLU A 70 -2.43 -25.57 7.52
N GLN A 71 -2.89 -24.34 7.76
CA GLN A 71 -4.30 -24.03 8.01
C GLN A 71 -5.09 -23.75 6.72
N VAL A 72 -4.40 -23.69 5.58
CA VAL A 72 -5.03 -23.37 4.29
C VAL A 72 -5.44 -24.67 3.59
N PRO A 73 -6.73 -24.83 3.23
CA PRO A 73 -7.19 -26.03 2.56
C PRO A 73 -6.61 -26.14 1.14
N LYS A 74 -6.17 -27.34 0.76
CA LYS A 74 -5.57 -27.63 -0.55
C LYS A 74 -6.61 -27.98 -1.62
N GLU A 75 -7.76 -28.51 -1.21
CA GLU A 75 -8.81 -28.89 -2.14
C GLU A 75 -9.49 -27.64 -2.74
N LYS A 76 -9.69 -27.62 -4.06
CA LYS A 76 -10.21 -26.47 -4.80
C LYS A 76 -11.54 -25.92 -4.27
N LEU A 77 -12.51 -26.79 -3.95
CA LEU A 77 -13.81 -26.37 -3.42
C LEU A 77 -13.68 -25.83 -2.00
N ALA A 78 -12.93 -26.53 -1.14
CA ALA A 78 -12.66 -26.09 0.22
C ALA A 78 -11.91 -24.74 0.26
N LEU A 79 -10.92 -24.55 -0.62
CA LEU A 79 -10.19 -23.29 -0.78
C LEU A 79 -11.10 -22.14 -1.21
N ARG A 80 -12.04 -22.40 -2.13
CA ARG A 80 -13.01 -21.39 -2.55
C ARG A 80 -13.90 -20.97 -1.38
N ASN A 81 -14.46 -21.91 -0.64
CA ASN A 81 -15.32 -21.60 0.51
C ASN A 81 -14.53 -20.88 1.60
N TRP A 82 -13.34 -21.38 1.92
CA TRP A 82 -12.43 -20.74 2.87
C TRP A 82 -12.09 -19.30 2.48
N THR A 83 -11.86 -19.03 1.20
CA THR A 83 -11.60 -17.66 0.71
C THR A 83 -12.82 -16.76 0.91
N ILE A 84 -14.03 -17.28 0.66
CA ILE A 84 -15.27 -16.55 0.91
C ILE A 84 -15.41 -16.23 2.39
N ASP A 85 -15.17 -17.20 3.28
CA ASP A 85 -15.26 -17.00 4.73
C ASP A 85 -14.27 -15.95 5.23
N ARG A 86 -13.05 -15.87 4.66
CA ARG A 86 -12.09 -14.80 4.97
C ARG A 86 -12.64 -13.42 4.59
N PHE A 87 -13.30 -13.31 3.44
CA PHE A 87 -13.89 -12.03 3.02
C PHE A 87 -15.16 -11.66 3.82
N VAL A 88 -15.92 -12.64 4.30
CA VAL A 88 -17.02 -12.40 5.25
C VAL A 88 -16.47 -11.82 6.57
N GLU A 89 -15.36 -12.35 7.07
CA GLU A 89 -14.74 -11.80 8.28
C GLU A 89 -14.22 -10.37 8.06
N LYS A 90 -13.60 -10.09 6.91
CA LYS A 90 -13.20 -8.72 6.53
C LYS A 90 -14.37 -7.76 6.51
N GLU A 91 -15.49 -8.18 5.93
CA GLU A 91 -16.72 -7.38 5.89
C GLU A 91 -17.15 -7.00 7.31
N ARG A 92 -17.17 -7.97 8.23
CA ARG A 92 -17.53 -7.76 9.64
C ARG A 92 -16.59 -6.76 10.33
N ILE A 93 -15.28 -6.93 10.15
CA ILE A 93 -14.26 -6.03 10.73
C ILE A 93 -14.43 -4.60 10.20
N ILE A 94 -14.68 -4.45 8.90
CA ILE A 94 -14.86 -3.14 8.28
C ILE A 94 -16.15 -2.47 8.78
N ASP A 95 -17.24 -3.23 8.90
CA ASP A 95 -18.49 -2.69 9.44
C ASP A 95 -18.34 -2.27 10.91
N GLU A 96 -17.71 -3.10 11.75
CA GLU A 96 -17.41 -2.78 13.15
C GLU A 96 -16.60 -1.48 13.26
N PHE A 97 -15.54 -1.33 12.46
CA PHE A 97 -14.70 -0.13 12.44
C PHE A 97 -15.44 1.16 12.09
N TYR A 98 -16.47 1.09 11.25
CA TYR A 98 -17.24 2.26 10.85
C TYR A 98 -18.54 2.45 11.63
N SER A 99 -18.99 1.44 12.37
CA SER A 99 -20.16 1.51 13.26
C SER A 99 -19.79 2.14 14.61
N ASP A 100 -18.64 1.77 15.16
CA ASP A 100 -18.06 2.48 16.30
C ASP A 100 -17.33 3.73 15.80
N SER A 101 -17.48 4.85 16.51
CA SER A 101 -16.64 6.03 16.25
C SER A 101 -15.17 5.62 16.40
N PRO A 102 -14.27 5.94 15.45
CA PRO A 102 -12.88 5.46 15.43
C PRO A 102 -11.99 6.13 16.50
N GLU A 103 -12.46 6.21 17.74
CA GLU A 103 -11.84 6.88 18.88
C GLU A 103 -10.79 6.00 19.60
N GLY A 104 -10.62 4.74 19.19
CA GLY A 104 -9.77 3.75 19.88
C GLY A 104 -8.29 3.68 19.46
N GLY A 105 -7.81 4.56 18.59
CA GLY A 105 -6.44 4.48 18.05
C GLY A 105 -5.38 5.17 18.92
N THR A 106 -4.27 4.49 19.23
CA THR A 106 -3.09 5.17 19.80
C THR A 106 -2.45 6.06 18.74
N PRO A 107 -2.22 7.36 19.00
CA PRO A 107 -1.52 8.21 18.06
C PRO A 107 -0.09 7.68 17.87
N LEU A 108 0.26 7.36 16.63
CA LEU A 108 1.65 7.04 16.31
C LEU A 108 2.50 8.30 16.42
N PRO A 109 3.70 8.22 17.03
CA PRO A 109 4.57 9.37 17.12
C PRO A 109 4.97 9.83 15.72
N CYS A 110 4.80 11.12 15.44
CA CYS A 110 5.31 11.70 14.21
C CYS A 110 6.84 11.55 14.18
N VAL A 111 7.38 11.21 13.01
CA VAL A 111 8.84 11.15 12.80
C VAL A 111 9.43 12.54 13.08
N PRO A 112 10.46 12.66 13.93
CA PRO A 112 11.02 13.95 14.27
C PRO A 112 11.68 14.60 13.04
N ILE A 113 11.56 15.93 12.92
CA ILE A 113 12.13 16.69 11.80
C ILE A 113 13.63 16.45 11.67
N SER A 114 14.35 16.23 12.77
CA SER A 114 15.79 15.91 12.76
C SER A 114 16.16 14.67 11.95
N GLN A 115 15.25 13.69 11.82
CA GLN A 115 15.48 12.49 11.01
C GLN A 115 15.16 12.73 9.53
N THR A 116 14.21 13.60 9.21
CA THR A 116 13.82 13.89 7.82
C THR A 116 14.64 15.01 7.19
N LEU A 117 15.24 15.88 8.01
CA LEU A 117 15.97 17.07 7.59
C LEU A 117 17.25 16.76 6.80
N PRO A 118 18.12 15.81 7.18
CA PRO A 118 19.32 15.50 6.40
C PRO A 118 18.99 15.02 4.97
N SER A 119 18.01 14.11 4.85
CA SER A 119 17.57 13.58 3.56
C SER A 119 16.90 14.66 2.71
N THR A 120 16.00 15.46 3.30
CA THR A 120 15.33 16.54 2.56
C THR A 120 16.31 17.63 2.13
N LEU A 121 17.29 17.99 2.95
CA LEU A 121 18.37 18.90 2.55
C LEU A 121 19.22 18.33 1.43
N PHE A 122 19.60 17.06 1.51
CA PHE A 122 20.41 16.43 0.46
C PHE A 122 19.68 16.42 -0.89
N PHE A 123 18.42 15.98 -0.93
CA PHE A 123 17.66 15.92 -2.17
C PHE A 123 17.29 17.32 -2.71
N SER A 124 16.94 18.26 -1.83
CA SER A 124 16.67 19.65 -2.27
C SER A 124 17.93 20.32 -2.80
N ALA A 125 19.09 20.14 -2.15
CA ALA A 125 20.36 20.64 -2.65
C ALA A 125 20.74 20.01 -3.99
N ALA A 126 20.54 18.69 -4.16
CA ALA A 126 20.79 18.01 -5.42
C ALA A 126 19.88 18.51 -6.56
N LEU A 127 18.61 18.80 -6.28
CA LEU A 127 17.66 19.35 -7.24
C LEU A 127 18.01 20.79 -7.66
N VAL A 128 18.56 21.57 -6.72
CA VAL A 128 18.87 22.99 -6.89
C VAL A 128 20.28 23.23 -7.46
N ALA A 129 21.23 22.31 -7.23
CA ALA A 129 22.62 22.40 -7.70
C ALA A 129 22.81 22.67 -9.22
N PRO A 130 21.99 22.12 -10.14
CA PRO A 130 22.03 22.43 -11.57
C PRO A 130 21.91 23.93 -11.92
N PHE A 131 21.21 24.71 -11.09
CA PHE A 131 21.02 26.15 -11.33
C PHE A 131 22.25 26.99 -11.01
N PHE A 132 23.13 26.50 -10.12
CA PHE A 132 24.31 27.23 -9.66
C PHE A 132 25.58 26.87 -10.43
N SER A 133 25.63 25.70 -11.08
CA SER A 133 26.80 25.24 -11.84
C SER A 133 26.41 24.68 -13.20
N ARG A 134 26.97 25.26 -14.26
CA ARG A 134 26.75 24.81 -15.65
C ARG A 134 27.22 23.37 -15.88
N THR A 135 28.25 22.92 -15.15
CA THR A 135 28.75 21.55 -15.25
C THR A 135 27.74 20.55 -14.68
N ILE A 136 27.17 20.85 -13.50
CA ILE A 136 26.16 20.01 -12.85
C ILE A 136 24.86 20.01 -13.68
N GLY A 137 24.46 21.16 -14.20
CA GLY A 137 23.31 21.25 -15.11
C GLY A 137 23.45 20.40 -16.37
N ARG A 138 24.65 20.36 -16.97
CA ARG A 138 24.93 19.46 -18.11
C ARG A 138 24.82 17.99 -17.74
N ILE A 139 25.38 17.57 -16.60
CA ILE A 139 25.29 16.19 -16.12
C ILE A 139 23.82 15.82 -15.87
N TYR A 140 23.06 16.69 -15.21
CA TYR A 140 21.63 16.50 -14.96
C TYR A 140 20.83 16.32 -16.25
N LEU A 141 21.05 17.19 -17.26
CA LEU A 141 20.39 17.06 -18.56
C LEU A 141 20.78 15.78 -19.30
N LEU A 142 22.05 15.36 -19.23
CA LEU A 142 22.51 14.10 -19.82
C LEU A 142 21.85 12.89 -19.14
N THR A 143 21.69 12.91 -17.81
CA THR A 143 20.98 11.83 -17.09
C THR A 143 19.51 11.73 -17.53
N ILE A 144 18.81 12.87 -17.67
CA ILE A 144 17.44 12.89 -18.19
C ILE A 144 17.39 12.37 -19.63
N ALA A 145 18.29 12.83 -20.50
CA ALA A 145 18.35 12.41 -21.89
C ALA A 145 18.68 10.91 -22.05
N SER A 146 19.37 10.31 -21.08
CA SER A 146 19.67 8.87 -21.06
C SER A 146 18.52 7.99 -20.54
N SER A 147 17.51 8.58 -19.89
CA SER A 147 16.37 7.83 -19.33
C SER A 147 15.57 6.99 -20.34
N PRO A 148 15.33 7.43 -21.60
CA PRO A 148 14.64 6.61 -22.58
C PRO A 148 15.44 5.36 -22.99
N LEU A 149 16.77 5.44 -22.96
CA LEU A 149 17.65 4.28 -23.23
C LEU A 149 17.54 3.24 -22.12
N LEU A 150 17.43 3.67 -20.86
CA LEU A 150 17.21 2.78 -19.72
C LEU A 150 15.83 2.10 -19.81
N ILE A 151 14.79 2.84 -20.20
CA ILE A 151 13.44 2.31 -20.41
C ILE A 151 13.43 1.29 -21.56
N ALA A 152 14.07 1.62 -22.70
CA ALA A 152 14.21 0.71 -23.82
C ALA A 152 14.98 -0.56 -23.42
N TRP A 153 16.05 -0.43 -22.63
CA TRP A 153 16.83 -1.55 -22.11
C TRP A 153 16.00 -2.48 -21.21
N LEU A 154 15.16 -1.92 -20.32
CA LEU A 154 14.26 -2.68 -19.47
C LEU A 154 13.21 -3.45 -20.27
N HIS A 155 12.68 -2.87 -21.35
CA HIS A 155 11.79 -3.57 -22.28
C HIS A 155 12.48 -4.70 -23.03
N ILE A 156 13.72 -4.50 -23.51
CA ILE A 156 14.51 -5.55 -24.18
C ILE A 156 14.73 -6.74 -23.23
N ARG A 157 14.93 -6.48 -21.93
CA ARG A 157 15.09 -7.52 -20.90
C ARG A 157 13.76 -8.13 -20.40
N LYS A 158 12.60 -7.69 -20.91
CA LYS A 158 11.27 -8.12 -20.48
C LYS A 158 11.03 -7.95 -18.98
N CYS A 159 11.61 -6.90 -18.38
CA CYS A 159 11.40 -6.58 -16.97
C CYS A 159 10.16 -5.69 -16.74
N VAL A 160 9.60 -5.12 -17.81
CA VAL A 160 8.36 -4.33 -17.85
C VAL A 160 7.57 -4.69 -19.10
#